data_AF-A0A0T9PQA8-F1
#
_entry.id   AF-A0A0T9PQA8-F1
#
_cell.length_a   1.000
_cell.length_b   1.000
_cell.length_c   1.000
_cell.angle_alpha   90.00
_cell.angle_beta   90.00
_cell.angle_gamma   90.00
#
_symmetry.space_group_name_H-M   'P 1'
#
loop_
_entity.id
_entity.type
_entity.pdbx_description
1 polymer ?
#
loop_
_entity_poly.entity_id
_entity_poly.type
_entity_poly.pdbx_seq_one_letter_code
_entity_poly.pdbx_strand_id
1 'polypeptide(L)'
;MSTSLLLTIAVASVLLLLILVIKAKVHPFVALLVVSLLVAIATGIPVGNIMQVIMSGMGGLLGSITIIIVLGSMLGGLIEASGGAESLA
;
A
#
# COMPACT_ATOMS: atom_id res chain seq x y z
N MET A 1 9.15 19.96 14.01
CA MET A 1 9.21 18.82 14.95
C MET A 1 10.66 18.36 15.06
N SER A 2 11.10 17.85 16.22
CA SER A 2 12.44 17.27 16.34
C SER A 2 12.57 16.05 15.43
N THR A 3 13.73 15.89 14.78
CA THR A 3 14.02 14.77 13.87
C THR A 3 13.77 13.40 14.52
N SER A 4 14.05 13.31 15.83
CA SER A 4 13.77 12.11 16.63
C SER A 4 12.29 11.72 16.62
N LEU A 5 11.38 12.68 16.67
CA LEU A 5 9.93 12.45 16.70
C LEU A 5 9.41 11.97 15.34
N LEU A 6 9.93 12.53 14.24
CA LEU A 6 9.56 12.06 12.89
C LEU A 6 10.03 10.62 12.64
N LEU A 7 11.23 10.29 13.13
CA LEU A 7 11.79 8.95 12.98
C LEU A 7 11.00 7.92 13.80
N THR A 8 10.59 8.25 15.03
CA THR A 8 9.72 7.36 15.82
C THR A 8 8.34 7.18 15.18
N ILE A 9 7.74 8.25 14.63
CA ILE A 9 6.47 8.15 13.89
C ILE A 9 6.64 7.24 12.65
N ALA A 10 7.74 7.38 11.90
CA ALA A 10 8.00 6.57 10.72
C ALA A 10 8.17 5.08 11.05
N VAL A 11 8.93 4.75 12.10
CA VAL A 11 9.08 3.36 12.55
C VAL A 11 7.74 2.81 13.05
N ALA A 12 7.02 3.59 13.85
CA ALA A 12 5.72 3.18 14.37
C ALA A 12 4.68 2.95 13.27
N SER A 13 4.68 3.76 12.21
CA SER A 13 3.74 3.62 11.10
C SER A 13 4.01 2.38 10.25
N VAL A 14 5.28 2.06 9.99
CA VAL A 14 5.66 0.81 9.30
C VAL A 14 5.25 -0.41 10.13
N LEU A 15 5.52 -0.41 11.43
CA LEU A 15 5.10 -1.49 12.32
C LEU A 15 3.57 -1.64 12.34
N LEU A 16 2.84 -0.52 12.43
CA LEU A 16 1.38 -0.52 12.41
C LEU A 16 0.84 -1.09 11.08
N LEU A 17 1.42 -0.70 9.95
CA LEU A 17 1.06 -1.22 8.62
C LEU A 17 1.28 -2.73 8.57
N LEU A 18 2.46 -3.21 8.96
CA LEU A 18 2.78 -4.64 8.97
C LEU A 18 1.83 -5.42 9.87
N ILE A 19 1.48 -4.89 11.04
CA ILE A 19 0.51 -5.51 11.95
C ILE A 19 -0.89 -5.59 11.29
N LEU A 20 -1.34 -4.52 10.63
CA LEU A 20 -2.64 -4.52 9.95
C LEU A 20 -2.69 -5.58 8.83
N VAL A 21 -1.63 -5.67 8.02
CA VAL A 21 -1.59 -6.58 6.87
C VAL A 21 -1.37 -8.03 7.30
N ILE A 22 -0.40 -8.28 8.20
CA ILE A 22 0.01 -9.64 8.57
C ILE A 22 -0.96 -10.23 9.60
N LYS A 23 -1.26 -9.50 10.68
CA LYS A 23 -2.01 -10.04 11.83
C LYS A 23 -3.51 -9.80 11.68
N ALA A 24 -3.92 -8.59 11.29
CA ALA A 24 -5.33 -8.27 11.11
C ALA A 24 -5.87 -8.65 9.72
N LYS A 25 -5.00 -9.14 8.81
CA LYS A 25 -5.34 -9.56 7.44
C LYS A 25 -6.13 -8.51 6.65
N VAL A 26 -5.87 -7.23 6.92
CA VAL A 26 -6.48 -6.12 6.21
C VAL A 26 -5.84 -6.01 4.82
N HIS A 27 -6.66 -5.76 3.79
CA HIS A 27 -6.17 -5.57 2.43
C HIS A 27 -5.10 -4.46 2.39
N PRO A 28 -3.95 -4.66 1.70
CA PRO A 28 -2.82 -3.74 1.76
C PRO A 28 -3.16 -2.28 1.45
N PHE A 29 -4.05 -2.06 0.48
CA PHE A 29 -4.53 -0.71 0.14
C PHE A 29 -5.29 -0.03 1.26
N VAL A 30 -6.17 -0.76 1.94
CA VAL A 30 -6.97 -0.24 3.04
C VAL A 30 -6.06 0.06 4.23
N ALA A 31 -5.11 -0.85 4.52
CA ALA A 31 -4.11 -0.64 5.55
C ALA A 31 -3.24 0.60 5.25
N LEU A 32 -2.78 0.76 4.01
CA LEU A 32 -2.01 1.92 3.56
C LEU A 32 -2.78 3.24 3.75
N LEU A 33 -4.06 3.26 3.38
CA LEU A 33 -4.91 4.45 3.54
C LEU A 33 -5.04 4.84 5.03
N VAL A 34 -5.39 3.88 5.88
CA VAL A 34 -5.56 4.11 7.32
C VAL A 34 -4.26 4.60 7.96
N VAL A 35 -3.14 3.92 7.69
CA VAL A 35 -1.83 4.30 8.24
C VAL A 35 -1.39 5.67 7.72
N SER A 36 -1.56 5.96 6.42
CA SER A 36 -1.19 7.26 5.85
C SER A 36 -2.01 8.40 6.44
N LEU A 37 -3.31 8.17 6.69
CA LEU A 37 -4.18 9.13 7.36
C LEU A 37 -3.73 9.37 8.81
N LEU A 38 -3.45 8.31 9.57
CA LEU A 38 -2.95 8.42 10.94
C LEU A 38 -1.62 9.17 11.01
N VAL A 39 -0.69 8.89 10.09
CA VAL A 39 0.59 9.59 9.99
C VAL A 39 0.39 11.06 9.63
N ALA A 40 -0.49 11.38 8.68
CA ALA A 40 -0.77 12.75 8.29
C ALA A 40 -1.31 13.60 9.44
N ILE A 41 -2.19 13.00 10.26
CA ILE A 41 -2.71 13.63 11.48
C ILE A 41 -1.60 13.76 12.53
N ALA A 42 -0.81 12.71 12.77
CA ALA A 42 0.27 12.71 13.76
C ALA A 42 1.41 13.68 13.43
N THR A 43 1.64 13.96 12.15
CA THR A 43 2.66 14.90 11.66
C THR A 43 2.16 16.33 11.54
N GLY A 44 0.85 16.58 11.73
CA GLY A 44 0.27 17.91 11.71
C GLY A 44 0.15 18.52 10.31
N ILE A 45 0.00 17.69 9.27
CA ILE A 45 -0.17 18.17 7.89
C ILE A 45 -1.50 18.94 7.79
N PRO A 46 -1.54 20.12 7.15
CA PRO A 46 -2.78 20.86 6.91
C PRO A 46 -3.82 19.99 6.21
N VAL A 47 -5.08 20.04 6.66
CA VAL A 47 -6.17 19.18 6.15
C VAL A 47 -6.32 19.25 4.63
N GLY A 48 -6.11 20.43 4.04
CA GLY A 48 -6.15 20.62 2.58
C GLY A 48 -5.08 19.83 1.81
N ASN A 49 -3.97 19.48 2.46
CA ASN A 49 -2.85 18.78 1.83
C ASN A 49 -2.82 17.27 2.14
N ILE A 50 -3.63 16.80 3.10
CA ILE A 50 -3.66 15.39 3.50
C ILE A 50 -3.98 14.49 2.31
N MET A 51 -5.03 14.83 1.55
CA MET A 51 -5.43 14.05 0.38
C MET A 51 -4.31 13.98 -0.67
N GLN A 52 -3.66 15.10 -0.95
CA GLN A 52 -2.55 15.15 -1.90
C GLN A 52 -1.39 14.25 -1.46
N VAL A 53 -1.00 14.31 -0.19
CA VAL A 53 0.09 13.48 0.36
C VAL A 53 -0.24 11.99 0.30
N ILE A 54 -1.47 11.61 0.68
CA ILE A 54 -1.94 10.22 0.60
C ILE A 54 -1.96 9.74 -0.86
N MET A 55 -2.51 10.53 -1.77
CA MET A 55 -2.57 10.19 -3.20
C MET A 55 -1.19 10.09 -3.84
N SER A 56 -0.26 10.99 -3.50
CA SER A 56 1.11 10.91 -4.01
C SER A 56 1.85 9.68 -3.50
N GLY A 57 1.73 9.35 -2.21
CA GLY A 57 2.37 8.16 -1.64
C GLY A 57 1.81 6.85 -2.22
N MET A 58 0.48 6.69 -2.13
CA MET A 58 -0.20 5.49 -2.64
C MET A 58 -0.11 5.38 -4.16
N GLY A 59 -0.26 6.50 -4.87
CA GLY A 59 -0.16 6.59 -6.33
C GLY A 59 1.25 6.29 -6.85
N GLY A 60 2.30 6.68 -6.12
CA GLY A 60 3.66 6.30 -6.44
C GLY A 60 3.88 4.79 -6.34
N LEU A 61 3.42 4.18 -5.22
CA LEU A 61 3.49 2.72 -5.02
C LEU A 61 2.73 1.99 -6.12
N LEU A 62 1.48 2.40 -6.39
CA LEU A 62 0.66 1.88 -7.47
C LEU A 62 1.37 2.03 -8.81
N GLY A 63 1.85 3.21 -9.16
CA GLY A 63 2.49 3.46 -10.44
C GLY A 63 3.65 2.51 -10.73
N SER A 64 4.47 2.21 -9.71
CA SER A 64 5.62 1.31 -9.86
C SER A 64 5.23 -0.15 -10.10
N ILE A 65 4.15 -0.64 -9.49
CA ILE A 65 3.78 -2.07 -9.55
C ILE A 65 2.58 -2.36 -10.46
N THR A 66 1.77 -1.36 -10.83
CA THR A 66 0.48 -1.58 -11.51
C THR A 66 0.65 -2.25 -12.86
N ILE A 67 1.64 -1.85 -13.67
CA ILE A 67 1.89 -2.52 -14.96
C ILE A 67 2.21 -4.00 -14.74
N ILE A 68 3.08 -4.33 -13.78
CA ILE A 68 3.46 -5.72 -13.51
C ILE A 68 2.24 -6.52 -13.03
N ILE A 69 1.43 -5.96 -12.14
CA ILE A 69 0.22 -6.62 -11.61
C ILE A 69 -0.83 -6.83 -12.71
N VAL A 70 -1.13 -5.80 -13.50
CA VAL A 70 -2.16 -5.86 -14.56
C VAL A 70 -1.74 -6.87 -15.63
N LEU A 71 -0.52 -6.78 -16.14
CA LEU A 71 -0.02 -7.69 -17.16
C LEU A 71 0.07 -9.12 -16.63
N GLY A 72 0.53 -9.31 -15.38
CA GLY A 72 0.52 -10.61 -14.71
C GLY A 72 -0.89 -11.20 -14.56
N SER A 73 -1.88 -10.37 -14.23
CA SER A 73 -3.28 -10.80 -14.12
C SER A 73 -3.88 -11.20 -15.47
N MET A 74 -3.55 -10.47 -16.54
CA MET A 74 -3.99 -10.81 -17.90
C MET A 74 -3.34 -12.12 -18.37
N LEU A 75 -2.03 -12.28 -18.18
CA LEU A 75 -1.33 -13.51 -18.54
C LEU A 75 -1.84 -14.71 -17.74
N GLY A 76 -2.07 -14.54 -16.43
CA GLY A 76 -2.68 -15.56 -15.58
C GLY A 76 -4.03 -16.01 -16.11
N GLY A 77 -4.92 -15.07 -16.44
CA GLY A 77 -6.24 -15.37 -17.01
C GLY A 77 -6.17 -16.07 -18.37
N LEU A 78 -5.19 -15.75 -19.21
CA LEU A 78 -4.97 -16.44 -20.50
C LEU A 78 -4.48 -17.88 -20.29
N ILE A 79 -3.62 -18.12 -19.30
CA ILE A 79 -3.13 -19.46 -18.94
C ILE A 79 -4.28 -20.31 -18.40
N GLU A 80 -5.14 -19.73 -17.57
CA GLU A 80 -6.33 -20.41 -17.03
C GLU A 80 -7.34 -20.73 -18.14
N ALA A 81 -7.65 -19.78 -19.02
CA ALA A 81 -8.59 -19.97 -20.12
C ALA A 81 -8.11 -20.96 -21.20
N SER A 82 -6.79 -21.13 -21.37
CA SER A 82 -6.20 -22.08 -22.33
C SER A 82 -6.05 -23.50 -21.76
N GLY A 83 -6.42 -23.75 -20.50
CA GLY A 83 -6.16 -25.01 -19.81
C GLY A 83 -4.68 -25.25 -19.53
N GLY A 84 -3.83 -24.24 -19.71
CA GLY A 84 -2.39 -24.33 -19.43
C GLY A 84 -2.09 -24.52 -17.95
N ALA A 85 -2.95 -24.01 -17.07
CA ALA A 85 -2.83 -24.23 -15.62
C ALA A 85 -3.00 -25.73 -15.25
N GLU A 86 -3.93 -26.43 -15.88
CA GLU A 86 -4.19 -27.87 -15.67
C GLU A 86 -3.09 -28.74 -16.30
N SER A 87 -2.47 -28.27 -17.38
CA SER A 87 -1.37 -28.97 -18.06
C SER A 87 -0.02 -28.88 -17.32
N LEU A 88 0.12 -27.91 -16.41
CA LEU A 88 1.31 -27.71 -15.58
C LEU A 88 1.18 -28.26 -14.15
N ALA A 89 -0.03 -28.64 -13.73
CA ALA A 89 -0.33 -29.23 -12.42
C ALA A 89 -0.02 -30.74 -12.39
#